data_AF-A0AAV0KAV2-F1
#
_entry.id   AF-A0AAV0KAV2-F1
#
_cell.length_a   1.000
_cell.length_b   1.000
_cell.length_c   1.000
_cell.angle_alpha   90.00
_cell.angle_beta   90.00
_cell.angle_gamma   90.00
#
_symmetry.space_group_name_H-M   'P 1'
#
loop_
_entity.id
_entity.type
_entity.pdbx_description
1 polymer ?
#
loop_
_entity_poly.entity_id
_entity_poly.type
_entity_poly.pdbx_seq_one_letter_code
_entity_poly.pdbx_strand_id
1 'polypeptide(L)'
;MLRQAINVCAAVFEDSVDRLNDSIASITAQPAGEGKQQQVLSRERVDDLKTWLSAAVTDLDTCLDAVQLNETEHPGSAMENSTELASNSLAIVTKVLGLLSDFNIPIHRRRRLMTAEAESDSGFPRWVSDGDRRMLQQVTVAQDGSGNFTTIAKAVELIPKKSLWKYIIYIKQGTYKENVILDKHRWNVLVYGDGKDKTIVSGSLNFVDGTPTFDTATFAVQGKNFMARDMKFINTAGPEKHQAVAFRSGADMSVYYRCSFDAYQDTLYPHSNRQFYRDCDITGTIDFIFGNAAVVFQGCKIQPRQPMSNQFNTITAQGKKDPNQNTGISIQKCDFTPLSANLTARTYLGRPWKDFSTTVIMQSSIGGFLNQLGWLPWVSGVEPPNTIFYAEYQNTGPGSSVAGRVKWAGYKPALTKDEAARFTVGSFIQGGAWLPATSVAFDSAL
;
A
#
# COMPACT_ATOMS: atom_id res chain seq x y z
N MET A 1 19.34 8.56 -16.47
CA MET A 1 18.53 9.19 -15.42
C MET A 1 17.40 10.05 -15.99
N LEU A 2 17.63 11.22 -16.61
CA LEU A 2 16.53 12.09 -17.11
C LEU A 2 15.52 11.38 -18.03
N ARG A 3 15.97 10.62 -19.04
CA ARG A 3 15.06 9.85 -19.91
C ARG A 3 14.20 8.83 -19.14
N GLN A 4 14.74 8.20 -18.10
CA GLN A 4 13.98 7.25 -17.27
C GLN A 4 13.00 7.99 -16.36
N ALA A 5 13.40 9.13 -15.80
CA ALA A 5 12.50 10.00 -15.05
C ALA A 5 11.31 10.48 -15.90
N ILE A 6 11.54 10.85 -17.15
CA ILE A 6 10.48 11.21 -18.12
C ILE A 6 9.54 10.03 -18.37
N ASN A 7 10.06 8.80 -18.47
CA ASN A 7 9.22 7.61 -18.62
C ASN A 7 8.35 7.35 -17.38
N VAL A 8 8.91 7.50 -16.17
CA VAL A 8 8.15 7.43 -14.91
C VAL A 8 7.03 8.46 -14.93
N CYS A 9 7.36 9.71 -15.28
CA CYS A 9 6.40 10.79 -15.42
C CYS A 9 5.26 10.49 -16.39
N ALA A 10 5.58 9.99 -17.59
CA ALA A 10 4.58 9.62 -18.58
C ALA A 10 3.63 8.54 -18.04
N ALA A 11 4.18 7.51 -17.39
CA ALA A 11 3.39 6.41 -16.82
C ALA A 11 2.44 6.90 -15.71
N VAL A 12 2.94 7.67 -14.74
CA VAL A 12 2.10 8.16 -13.63
C VAL A 12 1.13 9.26 -14.08
N PHE A 13 1.46 10.03 -15.12
CA PHE A 13 0.52 10.99 -15.71
C PHE A 13 -0.65 10.29 -16.40
N GLU A 14 -0.39 9.23 -17.17
CA GLU A 14 -1.47 8.41 -17.75
C GLU A 14 -2.35 7.76 -16.66
N ASP A 15 -1.74 7.29 -15.57
CA ASP A 15 -2.49 6.77 -14.40
C ASP A 15 -3.37 7.85 -13.77
N SER A 16 -2.86 9.09 -13.67
CA SER A 16 -3.61 10.25 -13.15
C SER A 16 -4.82 10.57 -14.03
N VAL A 17 -4.66 10.58 -15.35
CA VAL A 17 -5.74 10.83 -16.31
C VAL A 17 -6.82 9.77 -16.20
N ASP A 18 -6.46 8.49 -16.11
CA ASP A 18 -7.43 7.41 -15.94
C ASP A 18 -8.22 7.54 -14.64
N ARG A 19 -7.57 7.91 -13.53
CA ARG A 19 -8.22 8.15 -12.24
C ARG A 19 -9.19 9.33 -12.27
N LEU A 20 -8.86 10.39 -13.02
CA LEU A 20 -9.75 11.51 -13.27
C LEU A 20 -10.96 11.07 -14.11
N ASN A 21 -10.76 10.26 -15.14
CA ASN A 21 -11.85 9.72 -15.97
C ASN A 21 -12.78 8.80 -15.16
N ASP A 22 -12.22 7.91 -14.33
CA ASP A 22 -12.99 7.07 -13.41
C ASP A 22 -13.79 7.93 -12.43
N SER A 23 -13.21 9.04 -11.96
CA SER A 23 -13.90 10.01 -11.12
C SER A 23 -15.07 10.68 -11.85
N ILE A 24 -14.87 11.15 -13.08
CA ILE A 24 -15.93 11.74 -13.91
C ILE A 24 -17.04 10.70 -14.19
N ALA A 25 -16.69 9.47 -14.51
CA ALA A 25 -17.64 8.39 -14.74
C ALA A 25 -18.46 8.09 -13.47
N SER A 26 -17.83 8.10 -12.30
CA SER A 26 -18.50 7.94 -11.01
C SER A 26 -19.40 9.12 -10.65
N ILE A 27 -19.29 10.28 -11.29
CA ILE A 27 -20.24 11.40 -11.10
C ILE A 27 -21.37 11.36 -12.15
N THR A 28 -21.05 10.97 -13.38
CA THR A 28 -21.96 11.03 -14.54
C THR A 28 -22.79 9.78 -14.78
N ALA A 29 -22.46 8.65 -14.13
CA ALA A 29 -23.22 7.40 -14.29
C ALA A 29 -24.70 7.58 -13.88
N GLN A 30 -25.60 7.51 -14.88
CA GLN A 30 -27.05 7.44 -14.70
C GLN A 30 -27.45 6.03 -14.24
N PRO A 31 -28.43 5.90 -13.32
CA PRO A 31 -28.91 4.59 -12.91
C PRO A 31 -29.64 3.89 -14.06
N ALA A 32 -29.21 2.67 -14.38
CA ALA A 32 -29.96 1.77 -15.25
C ALA A 32 -31.17 1.23 -14.46
N GLY A 33 -32.34 1.83 -14.66
CA GLY A 33 -33.61 1.34 -14.14
C GLY A 33 -34.63 2.46 -13.92
N GLU A 34 -35.73 2.41 -14.66
CA GLU A 34 -36.89 3.27 -14.43
C GLU A 34 -37.46 3.02 -13.02
N GLY A 35 -37.59 4.09 -12.22
CA GLY A 35 -38.52 4.10 -11.08
C GLY A 35 -37.97 4.21 -9.66
N LYS A 36 -36.66 4.43 -9.43
CA LYS A 36 -36.17 4.82 -8.08
C LYS A 36 -35.20 5.99 -8.16
N GLN A 37 -35.58 7.14 -7.59
CA GLN A 37 -34.67 8.23 -7.25
C GLN A 37 -33.63 7.71 -6.24
N GLN A 38 -32.54 7.11 -6.73
CA GLN A 38 -31.35 6.84 -5.93
C GLN A 38 -30.38 8.01 -6.10
N GLN A 39 -29.90 8.55 -4.97
CA GLN A 39 -29.00 9.69 -4.91
C GLN A 39 -27.79 9.51 -5.84
N VAL A 40 -27.53 10.52 -6.66
CA VAL A 40 -26.44 10.56 -7.65
C VAL A 40 -25.05 10.40 -6.99
N LEU A 41 -24.92 10.69 -5.69
CA LEU A 41 -23.67 10.62 -4.93
C LEU A 41 -23.88 9.83 -3.62
N SER A 42 -23.75 8.50 -3.68
CA SER A 42 -23.69 7.68 -2.46
C SER A 42 -22.35 7.89 -1.74
N ARG A 43 -22.31 7.66 -0.42
CA ARG A 43 -21.08 7.80 0.36
C ARG A 43 -19.93 6.98 -0.20
N GLU A 44 -20.21 5.75 -0.65
CA GLU A 44 -19.22 4.86 -1.25
C GLU A 44 -18.63 5.45 -2.54
N ARG A 45 -19.47 5.99 -3.43
CA ARG A 45 -19.01 6.68 -4.66
C ARG A 45 -18.11 7.86 -4.31
N VAL A 46 -18.43 8.60 -3.25
CA VAL A 46 -17.63 9.76 -2.84
C VAL A 46 -16.30 9.34 -2.18
N ASP A 47 -16.28 8.25 -1.41
CA ASP A 47 -15.04 7.68 -0.87
C ASP A 47 -14.13 7.16 -2.00
N ASP A 48 -14.70 6.55 -3.04
CA ASP A 48 -13.97 6.15 -4.26
C ASP A 48 -13.40 7.38 -4.99
N LEU A 49 -14.21 8.42 -5.22
CA LEU A 49 -13.77 9.69 -5.82
C LEU A 49 -12.60 10.31 -5.05
N LYS A 50 -12.71 10.37 -3.73
CA LYS A 50 -11.66 10.93 -2.88
C LYS A 50 -10.38 10.11 -2.98
N THR A 51 -10.50 8.78 -3.03
CA THR A 51 -9.36 7.87 -3.17
C THR A 51 -8.65 8.09 -4.51
N TRP A 52 -9.38 8.10 -5.63
CA TRP A 52 -8.79 8.24 -6.96
C TRP A 52 -8.18 9.63 -7.19
N LEU A 53 -8.81 10.69 -6.70
CA LEU A 53 -8.23 12.04 -6.71
C LEU A 53 -6.96 12.13 -5.85
N SER A 54 -6.97 11.54 -4.65
CA SER A 54 -5.77 11.48 -3.80
C SER A 54 -4.64 10.74 -4.48
N ALA A 55 -4.98 9.68 -5.20
CA ALA A 55 -4.05 8.87 -5.95
C ALA A 55 -3.51 9.65 -7.16
N ALA A 56 -4.32 10.42 -7.89
CA ALA A 56 -3.85 11.29 -8.99
C ALA A 56 -2.85 12.37 -8.49
N VAL A 57 -3.12 12.99 -7.33
CA VAL A 57 -2.14 13.92 -6.71
C VAL A 57 -0.82 13.20 -6.39
N THR A 58 -0.89 11.95 -5.94
CA THR A 58 0.30 11.14 -5.62
C THR A 58 1.14 10.81 -6.86
N ASP A 59 0.47 10.46 -7.96
CA ASP A 59 1.11 10.17 -9.24
C ASP A 59 1.84 11.42 -9.78
N LEU A 60 1.19 12.58 -9.76
CA LEU A 60 1.79 13.85 -10.18
C LEU A 60 3.01 14.21 -9.32
N ASP A 61 2.93 14.03 -8.00
CA ASP A 61 4.06 14.26 -7.09
C ASP A 61 5.22 13.30 -7.36
N THR A 62 4.92 12.04 -7.68
CA THR A 62 5.94 11.04 -8.04
C THR A 62 6.67 11.42 -9.33
N CYS A 63 5.96 11.99 -10.31
CA CYS A 63 6.58 12.54 -11.50
C CYS A 63 7.50 13.72 -11.15
N LEU A 64 7.03 14.67 -10.35
CA LEU A 64 7.84 15.81 -9.91
C LEU A 64 9.12 15.36 -9.20
N ASP A 65 9.02 14.41 -8.26
CA ASP A 65 10.17 13.85 -7.55
C ASP A 65 11.15 13.16 -8.50
N ALA A 66 10.64 12.40 -9.49
CA ALA A 66 11.50 11.75 -10.49
C ALA A 66 12.30 12.75 -11.33
N VAL A 67 11.72 13.90 -11.68
CA VAL A 67 12.40 14.93 -12.49
C VAL A 67 13.32 15.81 -11.65
N GLN A 68 12.93 16.19 -10.43
CA GLN A 68 13.77 17.00 -9.53
C GLN A 68 15.10 16.32 -9.16
N LEU A 69 15.17 14.99 -9.23
CA LEU A 69 16.43 14.24 -9.09
C LEU A 69 17.43 14.46 -10.24
N ASN A 70 17.04 15.15 -11.32
CA ASN A 70 17.91 15.59 -12.40
C ASN A 70 17.95 17.13 -12.40
N GLU A 71 18.91 17.72 -11.68
CA GLU A 71 19.05 19.15 -11.32
C GLU A 71 18.98 20.21 -12.46
N THR A 72 18.63 19.86 -13.69
CA THR A 72 18.72 20.73 -14.87
C THR A 72 17.39 21.10 -15.55
N GLU A 73 16.26 20.48 -15.21
CA GLU A 73 14.97 20.83 -15.83
C GLU A 73 13.84 20.85 -14.80
N HIS A 74 13.22 22.02 -14.60
CA HIS A 74 11.94 22.14 -13.91
C HIS A 74 10.82 21.78 -14.91
N PRO A 75 10.13 20.64 -14.76
CA PRO A 75 8.93 20.40 -15.53
C PRO A 75 7.90 21.44 -15.07
N GLY A 76 7.58 22.36 -15.98
CA GLY A 76 7.08 23.69 -15.66
C GLY A 76 5.64 23.78 -15.13
N SER A 77 5.20 25.03 -15.02
CA SER A 77 3.90 25.50 -14.50
C SER A 77 2.67 24.67 -14.88
N ALA A 78 2.68 23.95 -16.00
CA ALA A 78 1.59 23.04 -16.39
C ALA A 78 1.36 21.88 -15.41
N MET A 79 2.43 21.31 -14.83
CA MET A 79 2.31 20.22 -13.86
C MET A 79 1.92 20.74 -12.47
N GLU A 80 2.40 21.93 -12.11
CA GLU A 80 1.95 22.67 -10.94
C GLU A 80 0.45 22.96 -11.04
N ASN A 81 0.00 23.53 -12.17
CA ASN A 81 -1.42 23.77 -12.46
C ASN A 81 -2.25 22.48 -12.40
N SER A 82 -1.73 21.36 -12.91
CA SER A 82 -2.42 20.06 -12.86
C SER A 82 -2.54 19.54 -11.42
N THR A 83 -1.51 19.73 -10.61
CA THR A 83 -1.51 19.37 -9.18
C THR A 83 -2.50 20.25 -8.41
N GLU A 84 -2.55 21.55 -8.70
CA GLU A 84 -3.52 22.49 -8.14
C GLU A 84 -4.96 22.12 -8.53
N LEU A 85 -5.21 21.75 -9.80
CA LEU A 85 -6.53 21.30 -10.24
C LEU A 85 -6.98 20.04 -9.49
N ALA A 86 -6.10 19.04 -9.38
CA ALA A 86 -6.40 17.81 -8.63
C ALA A 86 -6.66 18.08 -7.14
N SER A 87 -5.85 18.96 -6.52
CA SER A 87 -6.03 19.43 -5.13
C SER A 87 -7.37 20.16 -4.94
N ASN A 88 -7.71 21.08 -5.84
CA ASN A 88 -8.97 21.82 -5.79
C ASN A 88 -10.18 20.90 -5.94
N SER A 89 -10.13 19.94 -6.88
CA SER A 89 -11.16 18.91 -7.02
C SER A 89 -11.30 18.07 -5.74
N LEU A 90 -10.18 17.68 -5.12
CA LEU A 90 -10.15 16.92 -3.87
C LEU A 90 -10.73 17.70 -2.69
N ALA A 91 -10.48 19.01 -2.62
CA ALA A 91 -11.08 19.90 -1.63
C ALA A 91 -12.60 20.02 -1.80
N ILE A 92 -13.09 20.10 -3.03
CA ILE A 92 -14.54 20.11 -3.33
C ILE A 92 -15.19 18.80 -2.86
N VAL A 93 -14.62 17.65 -3.25
CA VAL A 93 -15.14 16.32 -2.85
C VAL A 93 -15.12 16.15 -1.32
N THR A 94 -14.08 16.64 -0.65
CA THR A 94 -13.99 16.60 0.81
C THR A 94 -15.06 17.46 1.48
N LYS A 95 -15.39 18.65 0.94
CA LYS A 95 -16.51 19.47 1.43
C LYS A 95 -17.86 18.76 1.23
N VAL A 96 -18.06 18.10 0.10
CA VAL A 96 -19.28 17.31 -0.17
C VAL A 96 -19.43 16.17 0.84
N LEU A 97 -18.35 15.45 1.17
CA LEU A 97 -18.38 14.43 2.25
C LEU A 97 -18.79 15.01 3.59
N GLY A 98 -18.23 16.17 3.97
CA GLY A 98 -18.59 16.85 5.21
C GLY A 98 -20.09 17.13 5.30
N LEU A 99 -20.66 17.70 4.24
CA LEU A 99 -22.10 17.96 4.16
C LEU A 99 -22.92 16.66 4.24
N LEU A 100 -22.51 15.59 3.55
CA LEU A 100 -23.21 14.30 3.60
C LEU A 100 -23.13 13.65 4.99
N SER A 101 -22.04 13.83 5.73
CA SER A 101 -21.92 13.32 7.10
C SER A 101 -22.79 14.06 8.10
N ASP A 102 -23.09 15.34 7.87
CA ASP A 102 -23.99 16.13 8.72
C ASP A 102 -25.46 15.71 8.53
N PHE A 103 -25.81 15.14 7.37
CA PHE A 103 -27.09 14.45 7.15
C PHE A 103 -27.02 13.02 7.72
N ASN A 104 -27.40 12.88 8.99
CA ASN A 104 -27.34 11.64 9.78
C ASN A 104 -28.20 10.47 9.22
N ILE A 105 -27.77 9.83 8.13
CA ILE A 105 -28.44 8.64 7.55
C ILE A 105 -28.03 7.39 8.36
N PRO A 106 -28.96 6.65 8.99
CA PRO A 106 -28.63 5.49 9.83
C PRO A 106 -28.09 4.33 8.99
N ILE A 107 -26.87 3.88 9.27
CA ILE A 107 -26.26 2.72 8.59
C ILE A 107 -26.45 1.45 9.44
N HIS A 108 -27.31 0.54 8.97
CA HIS A 108 -27.39 -0.82 9.51
C HIS A 108 -26.14 -1.61 9.14
N ARG A 109 -25.19 -1.75 10.07
CA ARG A 109 -24.07 -2.70 9.95
C ARG A 109 -24.59 -4.13 10.11
N ARG A 110 -24.87 -4.84 9.01
CA ARG A 110 -25.17 -6.28 9.05
C ARG A 110 -23.88 -7.05 9.39
N ARG A 111 -23.75 -7.49 10.64
CA ARG A 111 -22.77 -8.51 11.05
C ARG A 111 -23.22 -9.86 10.46
N ARG A 112 -22.44 -10.46 9.57
CA ARG A 112 -22.56 -11.89 9.24
C ARG A 112 -21.48 -12.66 9.99
N LEU A 113 -21.92 -13.51 10.91
CA LEU A 113 -21.11 -14.50 11.61
C LEU A 113 -20.93 -15.71 10.67
N MET A 114 -19.73 -16.27 10.53
CA MET A 114 -19.50 -17.52 9.80
C MET A 114 -19.05 -18.62 10.77
N THR A 115 -19.70 -19.77 10.69
CA THR A 115 -19.43 -21.01 11.42
C THR A 115 -18.61 -22.00 10.59
N ALA A 116 -17.95 -22.92 11.30
CA ALA A 116 -16.82 -23.75 10.88
C ALA A 116 -17.11 -24.97 9.97
N GLU A 117 -16.11 -25.25 9.13
CA GLU A 117 -15.45 -26.53 8.78
C GLU A 117 -16.24 -27.75 8.25
N ALA A 118 -15.90 -28.15 7.00
CA ALA A 118 -15.75 -29.53 6.53
C ALA A 118 -14.97 -29.60 5.19
N GLU A 119 -14.38 -30.76 4.88
CA GLU A 119 -13.38 -31.02 3.82
C GLU A 119 -13.93 -31.23 2.38
N SER A 120 -13.12 -30.92 1.34
CA SER A 120 -13.31 -31.43 -0.05
C SER A 120 -12.03 -31.52 -0.90
N ASP A 121 -12.15 -32.25 -2.02
CA ASP A 121 -11.19 -33.14 -2.72
C ASP A 121 -10.91 -32.72 -4.20
N SER A 122 -10.83 -31.41 -4.50
CA SER A 122 -10.96 -30.92 -5.89
C SER A 122 -9.75 -30.20 -6.50
N GLY A 123 -8.53 -30.35 -5.98
CA GLY A 123 -7.31 -29.77 -6.57
C GLY A 123 -7.22 -28.22 -6.59
N PHE A 124 -8.23 -27.52 -6.08
CA PHE A 124 -8.25 -26.07 -5.86
C PHE A 124 -8.14 -25.77 -4.36
N PRO A 125 -7.37 -24.75 -3.92
CA PRO A 125 -7.30 -24.36 -2.52
C PRO A 125 -8.66 -23.93 -1.94
N ARG A 126 -8.99 -24.37 -0.71
CA ARG A 126 -10.33 -24.21 -0.07
C ARG A 126 -10.83 -22.77 0.11
N TRP A 127 -9.95 -21.78 0.02
CA TRP A 127 -10.29 -20.35 0.14
C TRP A 127 -10.82 -19.74 -1.17
N VAL A 128 -10.76 -20.49 -2.28
CA VAL A 128 -11.41 -20.11 -3.54
C VAL A 128 -12.87 -20.55 -3.48
N SER A 129 -13.80 -19.59 -3.54
CA SER A 129 -15.25 -19.83 -3.40
C SER A 129 -15.82 -20.70 -4.53
N ASP A 130 -16.86 -21.48 -4.28
CA ASP A 130 -17.47 -22.38 -5.29
C ASP A 130 -18.08 -21.62 -6.49
N GLY A 131 -18.54 -20.39 -6.28
CA GLY A 131 -19.02 -19.50 -7.33
C GLY A 131 -17.90 -19.00 -8.23
N ASP A 132 -16.72 -18.74 -7.66
CA ASP A 132 -15.53 -18.40 -8.44
C ASP A 132 -15.14 -19.60 -9.31
N ARG A 133 -15.04 -20.81 -8.76
CA ARG A 133 -14.53 -22.04 -9.42
C ARG A 133 -15.08 -22.33 -10.83
N ARG A 134 -16.33 -21.97 -11.12
CA ARG A 134 -16.97 -22.22 -12.43
C ARG A 134 -16.57 -21.23 -13.53
N MET A 135 -15.91 -20.12 -13.20
CA MET A 135 -15.50 -19.05 -14.12
C MET A 135 -14.00 -18.73 -14.04
N LEU A 136 -13.21 -19.49 -13.26
CA LEU A 136 -11.79 -19.22 -13.05
C LEU A 136 -10.94 -19.69 -14.23
N GLN A 137 -10.14 -18.78 -14.76
CA GLN A 137 -8.94 -19.15 -15.51
C GLN A 137 -7.78 -19.23 -14.52
N GLN A 138 -7.26 -20.44 -14.32
CA GLN A 138 -6.04 -20.67 -13.54
C GLN A 138 -4.90 -21.10 -14.46
N VAL A 139 -3.76 -20.44 -14.35
CA VAL A 139 -2.50 -20.85 -14.98
C VAL A 139 -1.47 -21.19 -13.91
N THR A 140 -0.63 -22.18 -14.20
CA THR A 140 0.43 -22.65 -13.31
C THR A 140 1.79 -22.24 -13.85
N VAL A 141 2.64 -21.67 -13.01
CA VAL A 141 4.03 -21.37 -13.29
C VAL A 141 4.93 -22.32 -12.50
N ALA A 142 5.82 -23.03 -13.16
CA ALA A 142 6.76 -23.96 -12.52
C ALA A 142 8.09 -24.01 -13.27
N GLN A 143 9.21 -23.75 -12.57
CA GLN A 143 10.55 -23.75 -13.19
C GLN A 143 10.99 -25.14 -13.67
N ASP A 144 10.43 -26.21 -13.09
CA ASP A 144 10.69 -27.61 -13.46
C ASP A 144 9.97 -28.07 -14.74
N GLY A 145 9.18 -27.19 -15.37
CA GLY A 145 8.41 -27.50 -16.58
C GLY A 145 7.09 -28.23 -16.33
N SER A 146 6.71 -28.48 -15.07
CA SER A 146 5.44 -29.14 -14.71
C SER A 146 4.20 -28.23 -14.78
N GLY A 147 4.38 -26.96 -15.11
CA GLY A 147 3.32 -25.94 -15.23
C GLY A 147 3.05 -25.53 -16.67
N ASN A 148 2.13 -24.57 -16.86
CA ASN A 148 1.86 -23.97 -18.17
C ASN A 148 3.01 -23.06 -18.63
N PHE A 149 3.70 -22.41 -17.69
CA PHE A 149 4.83 -21.52 -17.96
C PHE A 149 6.00 -21.80 -17.02
N THR A 150 7.21 -21.45 -17.45
CA THR A 150 8.42 -21.52 -16.62
C THR A 150 8.76 -20.19 -15.93
N THR A 151 8.12 -19.09 -16.34
CA THR A 151 8.36 -17.72 -15.86
C THR A 151 7.03 -17.05 -15.53
N ILE A 152 7.01 -16.18 -14.52
CA ILE A 152 5.80 -15.43 -14.13
C ILE A 152 5.44 -14.40 -15.21
N ALA A 153 6.43 -13.76 -15.83
CA ALA A 153 6.20 -12.76 -16.89
C ALA A 153 5.30 -13.29 -18.02
N LYS A 154 5.56 -14.51 -18.52
CA LYS A 154 4.73 -15.16 -19.55
C LYS A 154 3.29 -15.43 -19.09
N ALA A 155 3.09 -15.79 -17.82
CA ALA A 155 1.74 -15.97 -17.29
C ALA A 155 0.99 -14.64 -17.19
N VAL A 156 1.69 -13.55 -16.89
CA VAL A 156 1.13 -12.20 -16.80
C VAL A 156 0.69 -11.66 -18.17
N GLU A 157 1.41 -11.98 -19.24
CA GLU A 157 1.07 -11.53 -20.59
C GLU A 157 -0.34 -11.96 -21.02
N LEU A 158 -0.77 -13.16 -20.61
CA LEU A 158 -2.06 -13.75 -20.97
C LEU A 158 -3.26 -13.26 -20.18
N ILE A 159 -3.05 -12.45 -19.14
CA ILE A 159 -4.16 -11.93 -18.33
C ILE A 159 -5.06 -11.06 -19.22
N PRO A 160 -6.36 -11.36 -19.37
CA PRO A 160 -7.25 -10.51 -20.17
C PRO A 160 -7.31 -9.08 -19.62
N LYS A 161 -7.23 -8.09 -20.51
CA LYS A 161 -7.32 -6.67 -20.13
C LYS A 161 -8.68 -6.37 -19.51
N LYS A 162 -8.67 -5.66 -18.37
CA LYS A 162 -9.81 -5.19 -17.60
C LYS A 162 -10.86 -6.29 -17.33
N SER A 163 -10.40 -7.54 -17.13
CA SER A 163 -11.28 -8.67 -16.82
C SER A 163 -12.12 -8.38 -15.58
N LEU A 164 -13.42 -8.60 -15.66
CA LEU A 164 -14.33 -8.55 -14.50
C LEU A 164 -14.29 -9.86 -13.68
N TRP A 165 -13.71 -10.91 -14.26
CA TRP A 165 -13.56 -12.21 -13.62
C TRP A 165 -12.15 -12.37 -13.05
N LYS A 166 -12.06 -13.13 -11.95
CA LYS A 166 -10.80 -13.39 -11.25
C LYS A 166 -9.88 -14.27 -12.11
N TYR A 167 -8.65 -13.79 -12.34
CA TYR A 167 -7.60 -14.54 -13.05
C TYR A 167 -6.56 -15.03 -12.05
N ILE A 168 -6.28 -16.33 -12.04
CA ILE A 168 -5.45 -16.96 -11.01
C ILE A 168 -4.12 -17.42 -11.59
N ILE A 169 -3.03 -16.99 -10.97
CA ILE A 169 -1.67 -17.44 -11.27
C ILE A 169 -1.16 -18.20 -10.04
N TYR A 170 -1.06 -19.52 -10.17
CA TYR A 170 -0.41 -20.37 -9.19
C TYR A 170 1.07 -20.49 -9.53
N ILE A 171 1.96 -20.17 -8.59
CA ILE A 171 3.41 -20.20 -8.79
C ILE A 171 4.00 -21.22 -7.83
N LYS A 172 4.50 -22.32 -8.38
CA LYS A 172 5.12 -23.37 -7.57
C LYS A 172 6.37 -22.87 -6.84
N GLN A 173 6.83 -23.64 -5.87
CA GLN A 173 8.09 -23.38 -5.17
C GLN A 173 9.25 -23.19 -6.14
N GLY A 174 10.13 -22.24 -5.83
CA GLY A 174 11.22 -21.85 -6.71
C GLY A 174 11.67 -20.43 -6.43
N THR A 175 12.83 -20.08 -6.98
CA THR A 175 13.34 -18.71 -6.97
C THR A 175 13.30 -18.16 -8.40
N TYR A 176 12.35 -17.27 -8.63
CA TYR A 176 12.06 -16.64 -9.90
C TYR A 176 12.81 -15.32 -9.98
N LYS A 177 13.94 -15.31 -10.72
CA LYS A 177 14.76 -14.11 -10.92
C LYS A 177 14.24 -13.29 -12.08
N GLU A 178 13.22 -12.47 -11.82
CA GLU A 178 12.54 -11.64 -12.80
C GLU A 178 11.95 -10.39 -12.15
N ASN A 179 11.94 -9.29 -12.91
CA ASN A 179 11.14 -8.11 -12.58
C ASN A 179 9.77 -8.25 -13.26
N VAL A 180 8.70 -8.29 -12.46
CA VAL A 180 7.34 -8.54 -12.95
C VAL A 180 6.49 -7.29 -12.77
N ILE A 181 5.86 -6.85 -13.86
CA ILE A 181 5.01 -5.65 -13.87
C ILE A 181 3.61 -6.04 -14.37
N LEU A 182 2.61 -5.83 -13.53
CA LEU A 182 1.19 -5.89 -13.91
C LEU A 182 0.68 -4.46 -14.08
N ASP A 183 0.55 -4.07 -15.35
CA ASP A 183 0.03 -2.76 -15.73
C ASP A 183 -1.42 -2.54 -15.26
N LYS A 184 -1.88 -1.29 -15.31
CA LYS A 184 -3.23 -0.88 -14.88
C LYS A 184 -4.40 -1.62 -15.53
N HIS A 185 -4.19 -2.30 -16.66
CA HIS A 185 -5.22 -3.06 -17.36
C HIS A 185 -5.36 -4.49 -16.81
N ARG A 186 -4.51 -4.95 -15.90
CA ARG A 186 -4.56 -6.32 -15.37
C ARG A 186 -5.40 -6.39 -14.08
N TRP A 187 -6.73 -6.43 -14.22
CA TRP A 187 -7.68 -6.38 -13.10
C TRP A 187 -8.00 -7.76 -12.52
N ASN A 188 -8.39 -7.79 -11.23
CA ASN A 188 -8.88 -8.99 -10.55
C ASN A 188 -7.91 -10.18 -10.62
N VAL A 189 -6.61 -9.90 -10.51
CA VAL A 189 -5.56 -10.92 -10.59
C VAL A 189 -5.21 -11.40 -9.20
N LEU A 190 -5.16 -12.72 -9.03
CA LEU A 190 -4.74 -13.38 -7.82
C LEU A 190 -3.49 -14.21 -8.11
N VAL A 191 -2.40 -13.88 -7.44
CA VAL A 191 -1.15 -14.62 -7.51
C VAL A 191 -0.94 -15.34 -6.18
N TYR A 192 -0.68 -16.64 -6.19
CA TYR A 192 -0.35 -17.36 -4.97
C TYR A 192 0.76 -18.40 -5.14
N GLY A 193 1.52 -18.61 -4.08
CA GLY A 193 2.64 -19.54 -4.03
C GLY A 193 2.42 -20.77 -3.14
N ASP A 194 3.44 -21.63 -3.08
CA ASP A 194 3.50 -22.81 -2.19
C ASP A 194 3.85 -22.46 -0.72
N GLY A 195 3.96 -21.16 -0.42
CA GLY A 195 4.39 -20.62 0.88
C GLY A 195 5.42 -19.51 0.70
N LYS A 196 5.37 -18.50 1.56
CA LYS A 196 6.30 -17.36 1.50
C LYS A 196 7.78 -17.77 1.62
N ASP A 197 8.08 -18.88 2.27
CA ASP A 197 9.46 -19.39 2.37
C ASP A 197 9.88 -20.30 1.19
N LYS A 198 8.97 -20.57 0.25
CA LYS A 198 9.17 -21.53 -0.85
C LYS A 198 9.07 -20.90 -2.23
N THR A 199 8.14 -19.97 -2.43
CA THR A 199 7.92 -19.28 -3.70
C THR A 199 8.45 -17.86 -3.60
N ILE A 200 9.58 -17.59 -4.25
CA ILE A 200 10.34 -16.35 -4.11
C ILE A 200 10.46 -15.67 -5.49
N VAL A 201 10.06 -14.41 -5.59
CA VAL A 201 10.37 -13.54 -6.73
C VAL A 201 11.50 -12.60 -6.34
N SER A 202 12.58 -12.59 -7.12
CA SER A 202 13.83 -11.91 -6.79
C SER A 202 14.28 -10.96 -7.89
N GLY A 203 14.62 -9.73 -7.52
CA GLY A 203 15.23 -8.72 -8.37
C GLY A 203 16.40 -8.03 -7.68
N SER A 204 17.04 -7.08 -8.38
CA SER A 204 18.18 -6.31 -7.86
C SER A 204 18.32 -4.92 -8.47
N LEU A 205 17.27 -4.41 -9.13
CA LEU A 205 17.27 -3.04 -9.64
C LEU A 205 17.34 -2.06 -8.48
N ASN A 206 18.07 -0.96 -8.66
CA ASN A 206 18.35 0.00 -7.61
C ASN A 206 18.69 1.39 -8.15
N PHE A 207 18.65 2.38 -7.27
CA PHE A 207 18.93 3.78 -7.60
C PHE A 207 20.38 4.05 -7.98
N VAL A 208 21.35 3.50 -7.25
CA VAL A 208 22.79 3.73 -7.50
C VAL A 208 23.20 3.31 -8.90
N ASP A 209 22.64 2.21 -9.41
CA ASP A 209 22.92 1.71 -10.76
C ASP A 209 22.08 2.40 -11.85
N GLY A 210 21.37 3.49 -11.49
CA GLY A 210 20.71 4.40 -12.42
C GLY A 210 19.25 4.07 -12.73
N THR A 211 18.57 3.26 -11.91
CA THR A 211 17.12 3.01 -12.04
C THR A 211 16.35 3.90 -11.05
N PRO A 212 15.44 4.78 -11.49
CA PRO A 212 14.63 5.58 -10.57
C PRO A 212 13.87 4.71 -9.58
N THR A 213 13.73 5.14 -8.32
CA THR A 213 13.12 4.34 -7.24
C THR A 213 11.81 3.65 -7.64
N PHE A 214 10.92 4.36 -8.36
CA PHE A 214 9.64 3.83 -8.85
C PHE A 214 9.79 2.56 -9.72
N ASP A 215 10.85 2.50 -10.54
CA ASP A 215 11.15 1.42 -11.47
C ASP A 215 12.05 0.32 -10.88
N THR A 216 12.57 0.51 -9.65
CA THR A 216 13.41 -0.50 -8.99
C THR A 216 12.64 -1.73 -8.50
N ALA A 217 11.31 -1.67 -8.51
CA ALA A 217 10.44 -2.71 -7.97
C ALA A 217 10.70 -4.09 -8.62
N THR A 218 10.96 -5.10 -7.79
CA THR A 218 11.01 -6.50 -8.25
C THR A 218 9.64 -6.97 -8.73
N PHE A 219 8.58 -6.58 -8.03
CA PHE A 219 7.20 -6.85 -8.44
C PHE A 219 6.37 -5.58 -8.32
N ALA A 220 5.67 -5.19 -9.38
CA ALA A 220 4.85 -3.98 -9.42
C ALA A 220 3.44 -4.27 -9.91
N VAL A 221 2.42 -3.71 -9.25
CA VAL A 221 1.01 -3.88 -9.60
C VAL A 221 0.26 -2.55 -9.61
N GLN A 222 -0.59 -2.36 -10.63
CA GLN A 222 -1.46 -1.17 -10.77
C GLN A 222 -2.94 -1.52 -10.95
N GLY A 223 -3.26 -2.67 -11.54
CA GLY A 223 -4.65 -3.07 -11.79
C GLY A 223 -5.43 -3.32 -10.49
N LYS A 224 -6.69 -2.86 -10.43
CA LYS A 224 -7.53 -2.97 -9.23
C LYS A 224 -7.82 -4.42 -8.82
N ASN A 225 -8.12 -4.61 -7.54
CA ASN A 225 -8.45 -5.89 -6.92
C ASN A 225 -7.34 -6.94 -7.04
N PHE A 226 -6.08 -6.50 -7.14
CA PHE A 226 -4.94 -7.41 -7.13
C PHE A 226 -4.82 -8.11 -5.77
N MET A 227 -4.50 -9.40 -5.80
CA MET A 227 -4.23 -10.19 -4.61
C MET A 227 -2.92 -10.96 -4.74
N ALA A 228 -2.09 -10.93 -3.71
CA ALA A 228 -0.97 -11.85 -3.55
C ALA A 228 -1.08 -12.65 -2.26
N ARG A 229 -0.70 -13.93 -2.32
CA ARG A 229 -0.77 -14.82 -1.15
C ARG A 229 0.35 -15.84 -1.11
N ASP A 230 0.87 -16.12 0.09
CA ASP A 230 1.82 -17.22 0.32
C ASP A 230 3.08 -17.12 -0.58
N MET A 231 3.65 -15.91 -0.71
CA MET A 231 4.80 -15.61 -1.58
C MET A 231 5.80 -14.67 -0.91
N LYS A 232 7.06 -14.73 -1.33
CA LYS A 232 8.10 -13.74 -0.98
C LYS A 232 8.53 -12.92 -2.18
N PHE A 233 8.65 -11.62 -1.97
CA PHE A 233 9.20 -10.66 -2.91
C PHE A 233 10.46 -10.06 -2.31
N ILE A 234 11.59 -10.20 -3.00
CA ILE A 234 12.89 -9.78 -2.50
C ILE A 234 13.64 -8.90 -3.50
N ASN A 235 14.19 -7.78 -3.03
CA ASN A 235 15.20 -7.04 -3.77
C ASN A 235 16.57 -7.24 -3.10
N THR A 236 17.50 -7.79 -3.88
CA THR A 236 18.81 -8.27 -3.42
C THR A 236 19.94 -7.27 -3.62
N ALA A 237 19.63 -6.02 -4.01
CA ALA A 237 20.64 -5.01 -4.34
C ALA A 237 21.62 -4.70 -3.19
N GLY A 238 21.15 -4.74 -1.93
CA GLY A 238 21.98 -4.45 -0.75
C GLY A 238 21.88 -3.00 -0.26
N PRO A 239 22.31 -2.70 0.97
CA PRO A 239 22.19 -1.38 1.57
C PRO A 239 23.10 -0.31 0.94
N GLU A 240 24.17 -0.72 0.28
CA GLU A 240 25.10 0.15 -0.45
C GLU A 240 24.50 0.70 -1.75
N LYS A 241 23.39 0.12 -2.21
CA LYS A 241 22.70 0.48 -3.45
C LYS A 241 21.55 1.49 -3.26
N HIS A 242 21.39 1.99 -2.03
CA HIS A 242 20.31 2.90 -1.64
C HIS A 242 18.93 2.33 -2.01
N GLN A 243 18.04 3.13 -2.61
CA GLN A 243 16.65 2.75 -2.87
C GLN A 243 16.56 1.53 -3.80
N ALA A 244 15.91 0.47 -3.33
CA ALA A 244 15.77 -0.78 -4.06
C ALA A 244 14.49 -1.52 -3.64
N VAL A 245 13.41 -1.30 -4.39
CA VAL A 245 12.06 -1.74 -4.02
C VAL A 245 11.88 -3.25 -4.27
N ALA A 246 11.38 -3.98 -3.27
CA ALA A 246 10.96 -5.37 -3.43
C ALA A 246 9.56 -5.46 -4.04
N PHE A 247 8.63 -4.63 -3.56
CA PHE A 247 7.25 -4.63 -4.04
C PHE A 247 6.67 -3.23 -4.10
N ARG A 248 6.02 -2.89 -5.23
CA ARG A 248 5.27 -1.64 -5.41
C ARG A 248 3.82 -1.92 -5.74
N SER A 249 2.91 -1.28 -5.01
CA SER A 249 1.47 -1.35 -5.27
C SER A 249 0.90 0.03 -5.51
N GLY A 250 0.33 0.24 -6.69
CA GLY A 250 -0.62 1.33 -6.98
C GLY A 250 -2.05 0.81 -7.18
N ALA A 251 -2.31 -0.46 -6.90
CA ALA A 251 -3.59 -1.11 -7.14
C ALA A 251 -4.61 -0.78 -6.05
N ASP A 252 -5.76 -0.23 -6.44
CA ASP A 252 -6.88 -0.01 -5.53
C ASP A 252 -7.53 -1.33 -5.12
N MET A 253 -7.99 -1.39 -3.87
CA MET A 253 -8.57 -2.58 -3.23
C MET A 253 -7.64 -3.81 -3.33
N SER A 254 -6.33 -3.60 -3.20
CA SER A 254 -5.35 -4.69 -3.25
C SER A 254 -5.13 -5.37 -1.89
N VAL A 255 -4.91 -6.69 -1.91
CA VAL A 255 -4.72 -7.53 -0.71
C VAL A 255 -3.44 -8.34 -0.78
N TYR A 256 -2.70 -8.34 0.33
CA TYR A 256 -1.49 -9.12 0.50
C TYR A 256 -1.65 -9.99 1.74
N TYR A 257 -1.64 -11.32 1.58
CA TYR A 257 -1.94 -12.23 2.67
C TYR A 257 -0.86 -13.29 2.84
N ARG A 258 -0.20 -13.30 4.01
CA ARG A 258 0.95 -14.18 4.29
C ARG A 258 2.05 -14.06 3.24
N CYS A 259 2.34 -12.82 2.86
CA CYS A 259 3.47 -12.50 2.00
C CYS A 259 4.69 -12.09 2.83
N SER A 260 5.88 -12.17 2.23
CA SER A 260 7.11 -11.60 2.78
C SER A 260 7.67 -10.57 1.81
N PHE A 261 8.05 -9.41 2.33
CA PHE A 261 8.69 -8.32 1.59
C PHE A 261 10.06 -8.06 2.22
N ASP A 262 11.13 -8.25 1.44
CA ASP A 262 12.49 -8.28 1.96
C ASP A 262 13.43 -7.44 1.08
N ALA A 263 13.99 -6.37 1.63
CA ALA A 263 15.11 -5.66 1.03
C ALA A 263 15.90 -4.92 2.14
N TYR A 264 16.50 -3.79 1.77
CA TYR A 264 17.13 -2.85 2.69
C TYR A 264 16.35 -1.53 2.68
N GLN A 265 16.86 -0.52 1.98
CA GLN A 265 16.18 0.77 1.84
C GLN A 265 15.02 0.67 0.85
N ASP A 266 13.88 1.30 1.19
CA ASP A 266 12.69 1.40 0.34
C ASP A 266 12.05 0.03 -0.02
N THR A 267 12.01 -0.91 0.92
CA THR A 267 11.57 -2.30 0.66
C THR A 267 10.16 -2.41 0.06
N LEU A 268 9.16 -1.82 0.72
CA LEU A 268 7.76 -1.90 0.35
C LEU A 268 7.24 -0.50 0.01
N TYR A 269 6.68 -0.37 -1.18
CA TYR A 269 6.15 0.89 -1.70
C TYR A 269 4.62 0.81 -1.90
N PRO A 270 3.79 0.99 -0.85
CA PRO A 270 2.36 1.27 -0.96
C PRO A 270 2.18 2.66 -1.59
N HIS A 271 2.30 2.71 -2.91
CA HIS A 271 2.39 3.93 -3.69
C HIS A 271 1.13 4.79 -3.55
N SER A 272 -0.03 4.24 -3.93
CA SER A 272 -1.30 4.95 -3.99
C SER A 272 -2.51 4.02 -3.77
N ASN A 273 -3.71 4.60 -3.71
CA ASN A 273 -5.00 3.89 -3.54
C ASN A 273 -5.14 3.09 -2.21
N ARG A 274 -6.21 2.29 -2.08
CA ARG A 274 -6.50 1.51 -0.86
C ARG A 274 -5.85 0.14 -0.89
N GLN A 275 -5.17 -0.22 0.20
CA GLN A 275 -4.42 -1.47 0.30
C GLN A 275 -4.55 -2.11 1.68
N PHE A 276 -4.55 -3.45 1.71
CA PHE A 276 -4.61 -4.22 2.95
C PHE A 276 -3.54 -5.33 3.00
N TYR A 277 -2.74 -5.32 4.05
CA TYR A 277 -1.69 -6.30 4.30
C TYR A 277 -2.03 -7.08 5.57
N ARG A 278 -2.15 -8.41 5.44
CA ARG A 278 -2.55 -9.31 6.53
C ARG A 278 -1.52 -10.40 6.74
N ASP A 279 -1.09 -10.59 7.99
CA ASP A 279 -0.16 -11.65 8.40
C ASP A 279 1.13 -11.70 7.55
N CYS A 280 1.60 -10.53 7.11
CA CYS A 280 2.80 -10.39 6.28
C CYS A 280 4.06 -10.14 7.11
N ASP A 281 5.22 -10.49 6.57
CA ASP A 281 6.52 -10.11 7.12
C ASP A 281 7.11 -8.99 6.26
N ILE A 282 7.49 -7.86 6.87
CA ILE A 282 8.11 -6.73 6.18
C ILE A 282 9.47 -6.45 6.81
N THR A 283 10.53 -6.58 6.02
CA THR A 283 11.92 -6.48 6.47
C THR A 283 12.68 -5.40 5.70
N GLY A 284 13.36 -4.50 6.40
CA GLY A 284 14.21 -3.49 5.75
C GLY A 284 14.98 -2.60 6.72
N THR A 285 15.54 -1.51 6.20
CA THR A 285 16.39 -0.56 6.96
C THR A 285 15.84 0.86 6.99
N ILE A 286 16.14 1.65 5.97
CA ILE A 286 15.74 3.05 5.84
C ILE A 286 14.44 3.11 5.04
N ASP A 287 13.44 3.79 5.59
CA ASP A 287 12.15 4.07 4.94
C ASP A 287 11.48 2.84 4.32
N PHE A 288 11.60 1.68 4.97
CA PHE A 288 11.28 0.42 4.30
C PHE A 288 9.79 0.17 4.09
N ILE A 289 8.91 1.01 4.64
CA ILE A 289 7.50 1.15 4.26
C ILE A 289 7.24 2.62 3.90
N PHE A 290 7.15 2.95 2.62
CA PHE A 290 7.03 4.34 2.17
C PHE A 290 6.01 4.52 1.05
N GLY A 291 5.50 5.73 0.91
CA GLY A 291 4.50 6.07 -0.12
C GLY A 291 3.29 6.80 0.43
N ASN A 292 2.24 6.88 -0.38
CA ASN A 292 1.05 7.68 -0.09
C ASN A 292 -0.26 6.93 -0.39
N ALA A 293 -0.28 5.59 -0.22
CA ALA A 293 -1.51 4.84 -0.19
C ALA A 293 -2.36 5.16 1.07
N ALA A 294 -3.64 4.79 1.02
CA ALA A 294 -4.45 4.54 2.21
C ALA A 294 -4.27 3.07 2.57
N VAL A 295 -3.36 2.76 3.51
CA VAL A 295 -2.92 1.38 3.77
C VAL A 295 -3.10 0.98 5.23
N VAL A 296 -3.61 -0.24 5.44
CA VAL A 296 -3.66 -0.88 6.75
C VAL A 296 -2.82 -2.16 6.75
N PHE A 297 -1.89 -2.25 7.68
CA PHE A 297 -1.16 -3.47 8.04
C PHE A 297 -1.81 -4.07 9.29
N GLN A 298 -2.20 -5.35 9.23
CA GLN A 298 -2.85 -6.04 10.35
C GLN A 298 -2.25 -7.42 10.60
N GLY A 299 -1.88 -7.72 11.85
CA GLY A 299 -1.26 -9.01 12.19
C GLY A 299 0.12 -9.23 11.56
N CYS A 300 0.77 -8.18 11.07
CA CYS A 300 2.05 -8.27 10.36
C CYS A 300 3.24 -8.28 11.34
N LYS A 301 4.37 -8.82 10.88
CA LYS A 301 5.68 -8.66 11.53
C LYS A 301 6.45 -7.55 10.84
N ILE A 302 6.86 -6.56 11.61
CA ILE A 302 7.63 -5.40 11.15
C ILE A 302 9.06 -5.55 11.65
N GLN A 303 9.98 -5.82 10.73
CA GLN A 303 11.28 -6.43 11.05
C GLN A 303 12.46 -5.58 10.57
N PRO A 304 12.87 -4.55 11.34
CA PRO A 304 14.08 -3.81 11.02
C PRO A 304 15.30 -4.75 11.07
N ARG A 305 16.18 -4.62 10.08
CA ARG A 305 17.46 -5.35 10.02
C ARG A 305 18.63 -4.40 10.25
N GLN A 306 19.82 -4.95 10.54
CA GLN A 306 21.02 -4.15 10.71
C GLN A 306 21.41 -3.46 9.39
N PRO A 307 21.46 -2.11 9.33
CA PRO A 307 21.95 -1.38 8.17
C PRO A 307 23.48 -1.30 8.15
N MET A 308 24.05 -0.58 7.17
CA MET A 308 25.49 -0.28 7.16
C MET A 308 25.90 0.57 8.36
N SER A 309 27.21 0.59 8.63
CA SER A 309 27.77 1.48 9.66
C SER A 309 27.36 2.94 9.39
N ASN A 310 27.08 3.68 10.47
CA ASN A 310 26.64 5.08 10.46
C ASN A 310 25.26 5.34 9.84
N GLN A 311 24.54 4.32 9.38
CA GLN A 311 23.12 4.43 9.03
C GLN A 311 22.24 4.25 10.26
N PHE A 312 20.96 4.53 10.08
CA PHE A 312 19.87 4.31 11.02
C PHE A 312 18.72 3.61 10.30
N ASN A 313 17.72 3.15 11.05
CA ASN A 313 16.50 2.60 10.48
C ASN A 313 15.32 3.55 10.72
N THR A 314 14.47 3.66 9.72
CA THR A 314 13.17 4.32 9.77
C THR A 314 12.16 3.35 9.19
N ILE A 315 11.15 2.98 9.99
CA ILE A 315 10.17 1.99 9.55
C ILE A 315 9.26 2.58 8.48
N THR A 316 8.73 3.79 8.71
CA THR A 316 7.86 4.47 7.75
C THR A 316 8.44 5.77 7.20
N ALA A 317 8.11 6.06 5.94
CA ALA A 317 8.25 7.39 5.34
C ALA A 317 7.00 7.73 4.53
N GLN A 318 5.99 8.27 5.23
CA GLN A 318 4.68 8.53 4.62
C GLN A 318 4.67 9.87 3.86
N GLY A 319 4.19 9.85 2.62
CA GLY A 319 4.31 10.93 1.65
C GLY A 319 3.04 11.72 1.36
N LYS A 320 2.15 11.94 2.35
CA LYS A 320 0.96 12.78 2.14
C LYS A 320 1.36 14.25 2.00
N LYS A 321 0.98 14.86 0.87
CA LYS A 321 1.35 16.25 0.51
C LYS A 321 0.17 17.22 0.58
N ASP A 322 -1.06 16.73 0.50
CA ASP A 322 -2.26 17.57 0.54
C ASP A 322 -3.19 17.13 1.70
N PRO A 323 -3.71 18.07 2.53
CA PRO A 323 -4.53 17.76 3.69
C PRO A 323 -5.81 17.00 3.34
N ASN A 324 -6.37 17.24 2.15
CA ASN A 324 -7.60 16.65 1.66
C ASN A 324 -7.43 15.21 1.18
N GLN A 325 -6.18 14.71 1.03
CA GLN A 325 -5.96 13.30 0.71
C GLN A 325 -6.47 12.39 1.83
N ASN A 326 -7.15 11.30 1.49
CA ASN A 326 -7.57 10.27 2.45
C ASN A 326 -6.51 9.19 2.69
N THR A 327 -5.23 9.55 2.53
CA THR A 327 -4.08 8.64 2.57
C THR A 327 -3.37 8.66 3.92
N GLY A 328 -2.53 7.65 4.15
CA GLY A 328 -1.81 7.46 5.41
C GLY A 328 -1.44 6.00 5.64
N ILE A 329 -0.52 5.75 6.57
CA ILE A 329 -0.11 4.41 6.99
C ILE A 329 -0.73 4.09 8.36
N SER A 330 -1.50 3.01 8.44
CA SER A 330 -2.04 2.48 9.69
C SER A 330 -1.45 1.09 9.95
N ILE A 331 -0.76 0.93 11.09
CA ILE A 331 -0.18 -0.35 11.51
C ILE A 331 -0.89 -0.79 12.78
N GLN A 332 -1.74 -1.82 12.66
CA GLN A 332 -2.66 -2.26 13.70
C GLN A 332 -2.37 -3.70 14.10
N LYS A 333 -2.31 -4.02 15.41
CA LYS A 333 -2.16 -5.40 15.90
C LYS A 333 -0.95 -6.12 15.26
N CYS A 334 0.14 -5.40 15.07
CA CYS A 334 1.37 -5.92 14.48
C CYS A 334 2.42 -6.16 15.58
N ASP A 335 3.44 -6.95 15.22
CA ASP A 335 4.59 -7.19 16.08
C ASP A 335 5.84 -6.54 15.48
N PHE A 336 6.43 -5.62 16.22
CA PHE A 336 7.66 -4.94 15.85
C PHE A 336 8.81 -5.64 16.58
N THR A 337 9.55 -6.46 15.84
CA THR A 337 10.67 -7.25 16.35
C THR A 337 11.82 -7.22 15.35
N PRO A 338 13.08 -6.99 15.78
CA PRO A 338 14.20 -7.00 14.86
C PRO A 338 14.28 -8.33 14.10
N LEU A 339 14.70 -8.30 12.84
CA LEU A 339 14.90 -9.52 12.06
C LEU A 339 15.88 -10.49 12.76
N SER A 340 16.88 -9.93 13.44
CA SER A 340 17.84 -10.72 14.23
C SER A 340 18.35 -9.93 15.43
N ALA A 341 18.92 -10.64 16.41
CA ALA A 341 19.38 -10.07 17.67
C ALA A 341 20.58 -9.10 17.54
N ASN A 342 21.19 -8.99 16.36
CA ASN A 342 22.35 -8.13 16.12
C ASN A 342 22.01 -6.67 15.77
N LEU A 343 20.73 -6.29 15.81
CA LEU A 343 20.33 -4.92 15.51
C LEU A 343 20.85 -3.96 16.59
N THR A 344 21.88 -3.18 16.24
CA THR A 344 22.47 -2.14 17.09
C THR A 344 22.16 -0.73 16.60
N ALA A 345 21.74 -0.59 15.34
CA ALA A 345 21.41 0.70 14.77
C ALA A 345 20.20 1.35 15.44
N ARG A 346 20.27 2.68 15.60
CA ARG A 346 19.12 3.49 16.04
C ARG A 346 17.96 3.27 15.08
N THR A 347 16.82 2.89 15.63
CA THR A 347 15.60 2.61 14.85
C THR A 347 14.45 3.49 15.31
N TYR A 348 13.71 4.04 14.36
CA TYR A 348 12.59 4.95 14.56
C TYR A 348 11.34 4.41 13.84
N LEU A 349 10.16 4.71 14.38
CA LEU A 349 8.85 4.38 13.79
C LEU A 349 8.68 5.01 12.41
N GLY A 350 9.27 6.18 12.18
CA GLY A 350 9.28 6.79 10.86
C GLY A 350 9.79 8.22 10.84
N ARG A 351 9.73 8.82 9.65
CA ARG A 351 10.05 10.23 9.38
C ARG A 351 9.14 10.83 8.29
N PRO A 352 8.82 12.14 8.35
CA PRO A 352 7.82 12.73 7.47
C PRO A 352 8.41 13.13 6.12
N TRP A 353 8.19 12.29 5.11
CA TRP A 353 8.65 12.57 3.75
C TRP A 353 7.99 13.82 3.13
N LYS A 354 6.74 14.10 3.48
CA LYS A 354 5.96 15.24 2.97
C LYS A 354 5.19 15.93 4.10
N ASP A 355 4.72 17.15 3.85
CA ASP A 355 4.25 18.09 4.88
C ASP A 355 3.01 17.65 5.67
N PHE A 356 2.21 16.73 5.15
CA PHE A 356 1.01 16.19 5.81
C PHE A 356 1.18 14.73 6.20
N SER A 357 2.43 14.27 6.35
CA SER A 357 2.77 12.89 6.65
C SER A 357 1.90 12.31 7.77
N THR A 358 1.18 11.23 7.48
CA THR A 358 0.18 10.65 8.39
C THR A 358 0.51 9.17 8.67
N THR A 359 0.90 8.84 9.89
CA THR A 359 1.21 7.46 10.32
C THR A 359 0.66 7.18 11.71
N VAL A 360 -0.05 6.06 11.87
CA VAL A 360 -0.61 5.63 13.15
C VAL A 360 -0.17 4.21 13.47
N ILE A 361 0.42 4.02 14.65
CA ILE A 361 0.83 2.71 15.18
C ILE A 361 -0.08 2.38 16.36
N MET A 362 -0.89 1.33 16.25
CA MET A 362 -1.91 1.03 17.26
C MET A 362 -2.04 -0.45 17.60
N GLN A 363 -2.38 -0.74 18.86
CA GLN A 363 -2.60 -2.08 19.40
C GLN A 363 -1.46 -3.05 19.08
N SER A 364 -0.24 -2.54 18.92
CA SER A 364 0.92 -3.29 18.43
C SER A 364 1.93 -3.55 19.54
N SER A 365 2.63 -4.67 19.45
CA SER A 365 3.76 -4.98 20.33
C SER A 365 5.03 -4.34 19.77
N ILE A 366 5.76 -3.58 20.60
CA ILE A 366 6.98 -2.87 20.21
C ILE A 366 8.15 -3.37 21.06
N GLY A 367 9.11 -4.05 20.41
CA GLY A 367 10.35 -4.51 21.03
C GLY A 367 11.27 -3.37 21.50
N GLY A 368 12.22 -3.71 22.38
CA GLY A 368 13.04 -2.74 23.11
C GLY A 368 14.16 -2.07 22.29
N PHE A 369 14.24 -2.38 21.00
CA PHE A 369 15.21 -1.79 20.07
C PHE A 369 14.85 -0.38 19.62
N LEU A 370 13.59 0.02 19.81
CA LEU A 370 13.10 1.32 19.34
C LEU A 370 13.77 2.46 20.13
N ASN A 371 14.28 3.45 19.41
CA ASN A 371 14.81 4.66 20.05
C ASN A 371 13.69 5.38 20.83
N GLN A 372 14.00 5.88 22.03
CA GLN A 372 12.99 6.51 22.91
C GLN A 372 12.28 7.71 22.27
N LEU A 373 12.97 8.45 21.37
CA LEU A 373 12.36 9.55 20.61
C LEU A 373 11.19 9.07 19.74
N GLY A 374 11.20 7.81 19.32
CA GLY A 374 10.18 7.16 18.49
C GLY A 374 10.21 7.60 17.03
N TRP A 375 10.29 8.89 16.75
CA TRP A 375 10.22 9.46 15.40
C TRP A 375 11.47 10.29 15.09
N LEU A 376 11.84 10.36 13.81
CA LEU A 376 13.01 11.09 13.34
C LEU A 376 12.58 12.26 12.42
N PRO A 377 13.14 13.47 12.56
CA PRO A 377 12.83 14.54 11.62
C PRO A 377 13.36 14.21 10.23
N TRP A 378 12.71 14.71 9.18
CA TRP A 378 13.16 14.51 7.80
C TRP A 378 14.53 15.17 7.56
N VAL A 379 14.65 16.43 7.97
CA VAL A 379 15.91 17.19 7.97
C VAL A 379 16.44 17.26 9.39
N SER A 380 17.69 16.86 9.59
CA SER A 380 18.33 16.87 10.90
C SER A 380 18.31 18.28 11.52
N GLY A 381 17.83 18.38 12.76
CA GLY A 381 17.76 19.65 13.48
C GLY A 381 16.58 20.55 13.13
N VAL A 382 15.71 20.14 12.20
CA VAL A 382 14.51 20.88 11.80
C VAL A 382 13.28 20.14 12.32
N GLU A 383 12.43 20.82 13.10
CA GLU A 383 11.14 20.24 13.49
C GLU A 383 10.24 20.08 12.26
N PRO A 384 9.49 18.97 12.18
CA PRO A 384 8.59 18.78 11.06
C PRO A 384 7.40 19.74 11.13
N PRO A 385 6.71 19.98 9.99
CA PRO A 385 5.52 20.81 9.95
C PRO A 385 4.47 20.38 10.98
N ASN A 386 3.77 21.33 11.58
CA ASN A 386 2.69 21.04 12.54
C ASN A 386 1.48 20.31 11.92
N THR A 387 1.47 20.21 10.59
CA THR A 387 0.48 19.55 9.74
C THR A 387 0.65 18.03 9.63
N ILE A 388 1.78 17.47 10.07
CA ILE A 388 1.91 16.00 10.15
C ILE A 388 0.95 15.43 11.20
N PHE A 389 0.61 14.15 11.06
CA PHE A 389 -0.19 13.42 12.03
C PHE A 389 0.46 12.08 12.37
N TYR A 390 1.32 12.08 13.39
CA TYR A 390 1.96 10.88 13.91
C TYR A 390 1.35 10.49 15.25
N ALA A 391 0.92 9.25 15.39
CA ALA A 391 0.20 8.85 16.59
C ALA A 391 0.46 7.41 17.02
N GLU A 392 0.34 7.19 18.33
CA GLU A 392 0.43 5.88 18.98
C GLU A 392 -0.83 5.62 19.82
N TYR A 393 -1.36 4.39 19.79
CA TYR A 393 -2.56 4.03 20.55
C TYR A 393 -2.48 2.61 21.10
N GLN A 394 -2.50 2.46 22.43
CA GLN A 394 -2.53 1.15 23.12
C GLN A 394 -1.45 0.15 22.65
N ASN A 395 -0.25 0.65 22.37
CA ASN A 395 0.89 -0.20 22.07
C ASN A 395 1.47 -0.81 23.35
N THR A 396 1.99 -2.03 23.27
CA THR A 396 2.59 -2.77 24.39
C THR A 396 4.05 -3.12 24.10
N GLY A 397 4.75 -3.66 25.09
CA GLY A 397 6.14 -4.08 24.95
C GLY A 397 7.16 -3.00 25.38
N PRO A 398 8.44 -3.38 25.52
CA PRO A 398 9.46 -2.51 26.10
C PRO A 398 9.75 -1.23 25.30
N GLY A 399 9.44 -1.19 24.00
CA GLY A 399 9.60 0.00 23.16
C GLY A 399 8.38 0.92 23.11
N SER A 400 7.26 0.58 23.77
CA SER A 400 5.99 1.31 23.61
C SER A 400 5.81 2.53 24.52
N SER A 401 6.74 2.78 25.45
CA SER A 401 6.66 3.95 26.32
C SER A 401 6.74 5.25 25.52
N VAL A 402 5.73 6.12 25.70
CA VAL A 402 5.65 7.41 25.02
C VAL A 402 6.32 8.57 25.79
N ALA A 403 6.80 8.33 27.01
CA ALA A 403 7.33 9.39 27.89
C ALA A 403 8.51 10.15 27.27
N GLY A 404 9.42 9.41 26.62
CA GLY A 404 10.63 9.94 25.96
C GLY A 404 10.45 10.37 24.50
N ARG A 405 9.22 10.33 23.97
CA ARG A 405 8.94 10.68 22.57
C ARG A 405 9.16 12.16 22.31
N VAL A 406 9.42 12.47 21.05
CA VAL A 406 9.47 13.83 20.49
C VAL A 406 8.27 14.68 20.91
N LYS A 407 8.43 16.01 20.93
CA LYS A 407 7.40 16.97 21.37
C LYS A 407 6.81 17.79 20.22
N TRP A 408 6.91 17.29 18.99
CA TRP A 408 6.40 17.98 17.81
C TRP A 408 4.90 18.22 17.89
N ALA A 409 4.43 19.36 17.36
CA ALA A 409 3.01 19.73 17.36
C ALA A 409 2.10 18.69 16.66
N GLY A 410 2.61 18.07 15.58
CA GLY A 410 1.93 17.04 14.81
C GLY A 410 2.04 15.61 15.39
N TYR A 411 2.72 15.43 16.53
CA TYR A 411 2.76 14.15 17.23
C TYR A 411 1.68 14.07 18.32
N LYS A 412 0.94 12.95 18.34
CA LYS A 412 -0.12 12.64 19.30
C LYS A 412 0.30 11.41 20.13
N PRO A 413 0.81 11.59 21.36
CA PRO A 413 1.28 10.49 22.21
C PRO A 413 0.16 9.58 22.73
N ALA A 414 -1.09 10.04 22.66
CA ALA A 414 -2.27 9.26 22.99
C ALA A 414 -3.43 9.73 22.11
N LEU A 415 -4.10 8.78 21.46
CA LEU A 415 -5.38 9.00 20.80
C LEU A 415 -6.53 8.60 21.72
N THR A 416 -7.67 9.27 21.57
CA THR A 416 -8.95 8.74 22.04
C THR A 416 -9.33 7.50 21.21
N LYS A 417 -10.27 6.70 21.73
CA LYS A 417 -10.81 5.55 21.00
C LYS A 417 -11.42 5.95 19.65
N ASP A 418 -12.13 7.08 19.61
CA ASP A 418 -12.80 7.54 18.39
C ASP A 418 -11.80 8.05 17.34
N GLU A 419 -10.74 8.74 17.77
CA GLU A 419 -9.64 9.14 16.88
C GLU A 419 -8.92 7.91 16.30
N ALA A 420 -8.59 6.93 17.14
CA ALA A 420 -7.96 5.69 16.70
C ALA A 420 -8.88 4.88 15.76
N ALA A 421 -10.20 4.87 16.00
CA ALA A 421 -11.18 4.15 15.18
C ALA A 421 -11.22 4.64 13.72
N ARG A 422 -10.77 5.88 13.44
CA ARG A 422 -10.68 6.43 12.08
C ARG A 422 -9.62 5.73 11.23
N PHE A 423 -8.62 5.11 11.86
CA PHE A 423 -7.50 4.42 11.20
C PHE A 423 -7.70 2.90 11.10
N THR A 424 -8.88 2.39 11.47
CA THR A 424 -9.22 0.96 11.36
C THR A 424 -9.59 0.57 9.93
N VAL A 425 -9.54 -0.73 9.61
CA VAL A 425 -9.88 -1.26 8.28
C VAL A 425 -11.24 -0.78 7.77
N GLY A 426 -12.26 -0.78 8.62
CA GLY A 426 -13.62 -0.40 8.24
C GLY A 426 -13.76 1.09 7.92
N SER A 427 -13.11 1.95 8.69
CA SER A 427 -13.23 3.41 8.54
C SER A 427 -12.26 3.98 7.51
N PHE A 428 -10.99 3.53 7.56
CA PHE A 428 -9.89 4.16 6.83
C PHE A 428 -9.84 3.76 5.36
N ILE A 429 -10.00 2.45 5.09
CA ILE A 429 -9.93 1.88 3.75
C ILE A 429 -11.26 1.31 3.28
N GLN A 430 -12.35 1.60 4.01
CA GLN A 430 -13.71 1.12 3.69
C GLN A 430 -13.77 -0.41 3.54
N GLY A 431 -12.93 -1.14 4.29
CA GLY A 431 -12.66 -2.56 4.05
C GLY A 431 -13.90 -3.45 4.14
N GLY A 432 -14.94 -3.05 4.87
CA GLY A 432 -16.20 -3.78 4.93
C GLY A 432 -16.93 -3.90 3.58
N ALA A 433 -16.66 -3.02 2.63
CA ALA A 433 -17.28 -3.04 1.30
C ALA A 433 -16.63 -4.03 0.33
N TRP A 434 -15.33 -4.32 0.46
CA TRP A 434 -14.57 -5.06 -0.56
C TRP A 434 -13.76 -6.24 -0.01
N LEU A 435 -13.29 -6.21 1.25
CA LEU A 435 -12.52 -7.32 1.82
C LEU A 435 -13.31 -8.62 1.99
N PRO A 436 -14.64 -8.65 2.30
CA PRO A 436 -15.38 -9.90 2.40
C PRO A 436 -15.32 -10.79 1.14
N ALA A 437 -15.19 -10.19 -0.05
CA ALA A 437 -15.07 -10.92 -1.31
C ALA A 437 -13.71 -11.61 -1.50
N THR A 438 -12.71 -11.25 -0.68
CA THR A 438 -11.34 -11.79 -0.78
C THR A 438 -11.15 -13.07 0.02
N SER A 439 -12.08 -13.40 0.93
CA SER A 439 -11.96 -14.49 1.91
C SER A 439 -10.75 -14.37 2.86
N VAL A 440 -10.11 -13.20 2.93
CA VAL A 440 -9.07 -12.89 3.91
C VAL A 440 -9.72 -12.36 5.19
N ALA A 441 -9.35 -12.91 6.33
CA ALA A 441 -9.85 -12.46 7.62
C ALA A 441 -9.29 -11.07 7.96
N PHE A 442 -10.14 -10.19 8.50
CA PHE A 442 -9.76 -8.85 8.93
C PHE A 442 -10.61 -8.40 10.11
N ASP A 443 -10.00 -7.64 11.02
CA ASP A 443 -10.74 -6.92 12.04
C ASP A 443 -11.13 -5.55 11.48
N SER A 444 -12.44 -5.31 11.36
CA SER A 444 -12.96 -4.07 10.78
C SER A 444 -12.81 -2.85 11.70
N ALA A 445 -12.69 -3.07 13.01
CA ALA A 445 -12.64 -2.02 14.03
C ALA A 445 -11.55 -2.34 15.08
N LEU A 446 -11.39 -1.45 16.07
CA LEU A 446 -10.45 -1.60 17.20
C LEU A 446 -10.71 -2.89 18.00
#